data_AF-A0A497QAB3-F1
#
_entry.id   AF-A0A497QAB3-F1
#
_cell.length_a   1.000
_cell.length_b   1.000
_cell.length_c   1.000
_cell.angle_alpha   90.00
_cell.angle_beta   90.00
_cell.angle_gamma   90.00
#
_symmetry.space_group_name_H-M   'P 1'
#
loop_
_entity.id
_entity.type
_entity.pdbx_description
1 polymer ?
#
loop_
_entity_poly.entity_id
_entity_poly.type
_entity_poly.pdbx_seq_one_letter_code
_entity_poly.pdbx_strand_id
1 'polypeptide(L)'
;MEILYKHLNEQCQDIVLLDAKDRIRYMHKDILIEYPKIKEIHSLLNQLMDRPKKPRMQNLLIIGESNIGKTSIISSFEKKHHSYGIEDENEMSVIVRPVILALASDNADVKDLYTSILESFWSPFNPGDTLVKLRHQVFHQMQECNVKILIIDEIHHFLRGTSKQ
;
A
#
# COMPACT_ATOMS: atom_id res chain seq x y z
N MET A 1 -0.97 -30.29 30.94
CA MET A 1 -0.44 -30.38 29.57
C MET A 1 0.91 -29.69 29.57
N GLU A 2 1.97 -30.43 29.26
CA GLU A 2 3.32 -29.86 29.15
C GLU A 2 3.36 -28.94 27.93
N ILE A 3 3.72 -27.66 28.12
CA ILE A 3 3.86 -26.73 27.00
C ILE A 3 5.15 -27.11 26.26
N LEU A 4 5.00 -27.80 25.12
CA LEU A 4 6.08 -28.06 24.18
C LEU A 4 6.56 -26.69 23.61
N TYR A 5 7.87 -26.50 23.50
CA TYR A 5 8.49 -25.30 22.87
C TYR A 5 8.19 -23.93 23.53
N LYS A 6 8.29 -23.83 24.87
CA LYS A 6 8.13 -22.57 25.64
C LYS A 6 8.99 -21.38 25.19
N HIS A 7 10.06 -21.62 24.43
CA HIS A 7 10.93 -20.56 23.90
C HIS A 7 10.38 -19.92 22.62
N LEU A 8 9.34 -20.51 22.01
CA LEU A 8 8.65 -19.98 20.84
C LEU A 8 7.43 -19.17 21.26
N ASN A 9 7.06 -18.17 20.47
CA ASN A 9 5.78 -17.48 20.64
C ASN A 9 4.61 -18.39 20.23
N GLU A 10 3.38 -18.05 20.62
CA GLU A 10 2.18 -18.85 20.36
C GLU A 10 1.99 -19.16 18.86
N GLN A 11 2.18 -18.16 18.00
CA GLN A 11 2.07 -18.33 16.54
C GLN A 11 3.05 -19.39 16.00
N CYS A 12 4.31 -19.36 16.45
CA CYS A 12 5.33 -20.34 16.07
C CYS A 12 5.05 -21.73 16.63
N GLN A 13 4.48 -21.82 17.84
CA GLN A 13 4.08 -23.11 18.42
C GLN A 13 3.02 -23.78 17.56
N ASP A 14 1.98 -23.05 17.14
CA ASP A 14 0.91 -23.57 16.27
C ASP A 14 1.47 -24.13 14.96
N ILE A 15 2.49 -23.46 14.38
CA ILE A 15 3.11 -23.87 13.11
C ILE A 15 3.98 -25.12 13.27
N VAL A 16 4.73 -25.22 14.38
CA VAL A 16 5.62 -26.37 14.62
C VAL A 16 4.84 -27.65 14.84
N LEU A 17 3.61 -27.54 15.36
CA LEU A 17 2.68 -28.67 15.54
C LEU A 17 2.02 -29.16 14.25
N LEU A 18 2.15 -28.41 13.14
CA LEU A 18 1.65 -28.84 11.83
C LEU A 18 2.48 -30.00 11.26
N ASP A 19 1.87 -30.76 10.35
CA ASP A 19 2.58 -31.80 9.61
C ASP A 19 3.69 -31.20 8.70
N ALA A 20 4.57 -32.06 8.18
CA ALA A 20 5.69 -31.60 7.36
C ALA A 20 5.24 -30.85 6.09
N LYS A 21 4.11 -31.23 5.50
CA LYS A 21 3.61 -30.65 4.25
C LYS A 21 3.07 -29.24 4.49
N ASP A 22 2.30 -29.06 5.55
CA ASP A 22 1.75 -27.77 5.95
C ASP A 22 2.83 -26.82 6.45
N ARG A 23 3.87 -27.33 7.12
CA ARG A 23 5.07 -26.55 7.45
C ARG A 23 5.80 -26.03 6.22
N ILE A 24 6.03 -26.88 5.21
CA ILE A 24 6.64 -26.45 3.94
C ILE A 24 5.75 -25.39 3.28
N ARG A 25 4.43 -25.60 3.25
CA ARG A 25 3.50 -24.59 2.71
C ARG A 25 3.55 -23.28 3.49
N TYR A 26 3.71 -23.33 4.81
CA TYR A 26 3.84 -22.14 5.65
C TYR A 26 5.10 -21.33 5.32
N MET A 27 6.22 -21.99 5.00
CA MET A 27 7.47 -21.30 4.61
C MET A 27 7.32 -20.42 3.36
N HIS A 28 6.32 -20.68 2.51
CA HIS A 28 6.03 -19.88 1.33
C HIS A 28 5.07 -18.71 1.59
N LYS A 29 4.58 -18.54 2.83
CA LYS A 29 3.76 -17.38 3.18
C LYS A 29 4.66 -16.15 3.40
N ASP A 30 4.16 -14.99 3.00
CA ASP A 30 4.79 -13.72 3.34
C ASP A 30 4.71 -13.48 4.86
N ILE A 31 5.85 -13.53 5.53
CA ILE A 31 5.97 -13.24 6.96
C ILE A 31 6.37 -11.77 7.12
N LEU A 32 5.48 -10.98 7.72
CA LEU A 32 5.82 -9.62 8.12
C LEU A 32 6.51 -9.66 9.49
N ILE A 33 7.79 -9.28 9.51
CA ILE A 33 8.53 -9.12 10.75
C ILE A 33 8.35 -7.69 11.23
N GLU A 34 7.64 -7.48 12.33
CA GLU A 34 7.55 -6.16 12.95
C GLU A 34 8.86 -5.80 13.66
N TYR A 35 9.45 -4.68 13.26
CA TYR A 35 10.61 -4.09 13.93
C TYR A 35 10.36 -2.60 14.22
N PRO A 36 11.14 -1.97 15.13
CA PRO A 36 10.84 -0.62 15.62
C PRO A 36 10.61 0.44 14.54
N LYS A 37 11.34 0.37 13.41
CA LYS A 37 11.19 1.32 12.30
C LYS A 37 9.83 1.23 11.61
N ILE A 38 9.24 0.03 11.48
CA ILE A 38 7.89 -0.14 10.91
C ILE A 38 6.89 0.66 11.73
N LYS A 39 6.98 0.54 13.07
CA LYS A 39 6.08 1.25 14.00
C LYS A 39 6.24 2.76 13.90
N GLU A 40 7.46 3.24 13.78
CA GLU A 40 7.76 4.67 13.57
C GLU A 40 7.14 5.19 12.28
N ILE A 41 7.35 4.49 11.15
CA ILE A 41 6.81 4.88 9.84
C ILE A 41 5.28 4.82 9.84
N HIS A 42 4.67 3.78 10.43
CA HIS A 42 3.22 3.70 10.57
C HIS A 42 2.66 4.86 11.39
N SER A 43 3.34 5.24 12.47
CA SER A 43 2.95 6.40 13.27
C SER A 43 2.99 7.69 12.44
N LEU A 44 4.05 7.91 11.65
CA LEU A 44 4.15 9.07 10.78
C LEU A 44 3.06 9.10 9.70
N LEU A 45 2.76 7.95 9.08
CA LEU A 45 1.69 7.83 8.09
C LEU A 45 0.31 8.09 8.72
N ASN A 46 0.03 7.55 9.91
CA ASN A 46 -1.20 7.85 10.64
C ASN A 46 -1.33 9.35 10.96
N GLN A 47 -0.25 9.97 11.45
CA GLN A 47 -0.24 11.42 11.69
C GLN A 47 -0.48 12.22 10.41
N LEU A 48 -0.04 11.75 9.25
CA LEU A 48 -0.35 12.39 7.97
C LEU A 48 -1.82 12.23 7.58
N MET A 49 -2.39 11.06 7.85
CA MET A 49 -3.79 10.73 7.57
C MET A 49 -4.76 11.60 8.39
N ASP A 50 -4.45 11.85 9.66
CA ASP A 50 -5.31 12.58 10.60
C ASP A 50 -5.20 14.11 10.49
N ARG A 51 -4.28 14.62 9.67
CA ARG A 51 -4.08 16.07 9.54
C ARG A 51 -5.26 16.75 8.84
N PRO A 52 -5.63 17.97 9.29
CA PRO A 52 -6.61 18.76 8.59
C PRO A 52 -6.09 19.11 7.18
N LYS A 53 -6.99 19.05 6.19
CA LYS A 53 -6.66 19.38 4.80
C LYS A 53 -6.20 20.83 4.69
N LYS A 54 -5.09 21.04 3.98
CA LYS A 54 -4.53 22.35 3.64
C LYS A 54 -4.22 22.40 2.14
N PRO A 55 -4.10 23.59 1.52
CA PRO A 55 -3.79 23.71 0.09
C PRO A 55 -2.51 22.97 -0.33
N ARG A 56 -1.54 22.82 0.58
CA ARG A 56 -0.33 22.03 0.39
C ARG A 56 -0.17 21.06 1.55
N MET A 57 -0.48 19.79 1.30
CA MET A 57 -0.26 18.71 2.26
C MET A 57 1.23 18.37 2.34
N GLN A 58 1.67 17.87 3.49
CA GLN A 58 3.03 17.36 3.65
C GLN A 58 3.13 15.96 3.01
N ASN A 59 4.23 15.71 2.31
CA ASN A 59 4.57 14.41 1.74
C ASN A 59 5.65 13.74 2.58
N LEU A 60 5.72 12.40 2.56
CA LEU A 60 6.77 11.62 3.18
C LEU A 60 7.54 10.85 2.10
N LEU A 61 8.87 10.98 2.10
CA LEU A 61 9.76 10.19 1.26
C LEU A 61 10.52 9.19 2.15
N ILE A 62 10.38 7.90 1.86
CA ILE A 62 11.07 6.82 2.57
C ILE A 62 12.26 6.40 1.72
N ILE A 63 13.47 6.50 2.28
CA ILE A 63 14.72 6.15 1.59
C ILE A 63 15.40 5.01 2.36
N GLY A 64 15.91 4.05 1.61
CA GLY A 64 16.79 3.01 2.13
C GLY A 64 17.18 2.02 1.06
N GLU A 65 18.13 1.14 1.39
CA GLU A 65 18.67 0.14 0.46
C GLU A 65 17.61 -0.84 -0.03
N SER A 66 17.90 -1.56 -1.11
CA SER A 66 17.03 -2.65 -1.57
C SER A 66 16.95 -3.74 -0.50
N ASN A 67 15.83 -4.48 -0.45
CA ASN A 67 15.61 -5.61 0.48
C ASN A 67 15.59 -5.29 1.99
N ILE A 68 15.45 -4.02 2.40
CA ILE A 68 15.24 -3.67 3.82
C ILE A 68 13.77 -3.76 4.28
N GLY A 69 12.88 -4.19 3.39
CA GLY A 69 11.44 -4.31 3.68
C GLY A 69 10.63 -3.01 3.48
N LYS A 70 11.08 -2.07 2.61
CA LYS A 70 10.31 -0.85 2.28
C LYS A 70 8.90 -1.19 1.79
N THR A 71 8.81 -2.09 0.81
CA THR A 71 7.53 -2.60 0.27
C THR A 71 6.72 -3.29 1.36
N SER A 72 7.35 -4.10 2.22
CA SER A 72 6.67 -4.76 3.34
C SER A 72 6.04 -3.77 4.33
N ILE A 73 6.71 -2.65 4.60
CA ILE A 73 6.19 -1.58 5.47
C ILE A 73 4.91 -0.99 4.86
N ILE A 74 4.98 -0.51 3.62
CA ILE A 74 3.83 0.15 2.98
C ILE A 74 2.66 -0.80 2.74
N SER A 75 2.92 -2.06 2.35
CA SER A 75 1.87 -3.07 2.20
C SER A 75 1.24 -3.45 3.53
N SER A 76 2.02 -3.47 4.62
CA SER A 76 1.45 -3.71 5.95
C SER A 76 0.61 -2.54 6.45
N PHE A 77 0.96 -1.31 6.08
CA PHE A 77 0.16 -0.13 6.37
C PHE A 77 -1.17 -0.16 5.60
N GLU A 78 -1.14 -0.44 4.30
CA GLU A 78 -2.35 -0.64 3.48
C GLU A 78 -3.27 -1.72 4.07
N LYS A 79 -2.71 -2.88 4.46
CA LYS A 79 -3.49 -3.96 5.11
C LYS A 79 -4.13 -3.53 6.44
N LYS A 80 -3.44 -2.70 7.25
CA LYS A 80 -4.00 -2.16 8.51
C LYS A 80 -5.11 -1.14 8.28
N HIS A 81 -5.13 -0.48 7.12
CA HIS A 81 -6.17 0.47 6.70
C HIS A 81 -6.97 -0.09 5.53
N HIS A 82 -7.47 -1.33 5.69
CA HIS A 82 -8.19 -2.04 4.65
C HIS A 82 -9.39 -1.24 4.14
N SER A 83 -9.75 -1.47 2.87
CA SER A 83 -10.95 -0.87 2.30
C SER A 83 -12.20 -1.37 3.02
N TYR A 84 -13.22 -0.53 3.16
CA TYR A 84 -14.48 -0.86 3.81
C TYR A 84 -15.64 -0.16 3.12
N GLY A 85 -16.84 -0.76 3.19
CA GLY A 85 -18.07 -0.12 2.74
C GLY A 85 -18.70 0.69 3.88
N ILE A 86 -19.27 1.83 3.54
CA ILE A 86 -20.19 2.58 4.41
C ILE A 86 -21.52 2.71 3.68
N GLU A 87 -22.63 2.66 4.42
CA GLU A 87 -23.93 3.04 3.91
C GLU A 87 -24.10 4.53 4.20
N ASP A 88 -24.31 5.31 3.14
CA ASP A 88 -24.66 6.72 3.27
C ASP A 88 -26.12 6.88 3.77
N GLU A 89 -26.50 8.09 4.19
CA GLU A 89 -27.84 8.41 4.72
C GLU A 89 -28.98 8.04 3.76
N ASN A 90 -28.67 7.85 2.48
CA ASN A 90 -29.59 7.44 1.41
C ASN A 90 -29.54 5.93 1.09
N GLU A 91 -29.02 5.09 1.99
CA GLU A 91 -28.84 3.63 1.79
C GLU A 91 -27.94 3.26 0.59
N MET A 92 -27.13 4.20 0.10
CA MET A 92 -26.15 3.92 -0.94
C MET A 92 -24.85 3.43 -0.33
N SER A 93 -24.35 2.30 -0.83
CA SER A 93 -23.05 1.78 -0.42
C SER A 93 -21.93 2.58 -1.09
N VAL A 94 -21.09 3.22 -0.28
CA VAL A 94 -19.87 3.91 -0.70
C VAL A 94 -18.67 3.09 -0.26
N ILE A 95 -17.76 2.80 -1.20
CA ILE A 95 -16.51 2.10 -0.90
C ILE A 95 -15.47 3.12 -0.48
N VAL A 96 -14.97 3.01 0.75
CA VAL A 96 -13.87 3.82 1.26
C VAL A 96 -12.56 3.05 1.14
N ARG A 97 -11.57 3.67 0.48
CA ARG A 97 -10.22 3.13 0.29
C ARG A 97 -9.21 4.14 0.82
N PRO A 98 -8.96 4.19 2.14
CA PRO A 98 -8.20 5.28 2.75
C PRO A 98 -6.74 5.31 2.32
N VAL A 99 -6.18 4.15 1.96
CA VAL A 99 -4.81 3.99 1.47
C VAL A 99 -4.85 3.34 0.10
N ILE A 100 -4.11 3.92 -0.84
CA ILE A 100 -3.89 3.37 -2.17
C ILE A 100 -2.39 3.22 -2.38
N LEU A 101 -1.97 2.02 -2.80
CA LEU A 101 -0.59 1.71 -3.16
C LEU A 101 -0.49 1.53 -4.68
N ALA A 102 0.36 2.32 -5.31
CA ALA A 102 0.70 2.20 -6.72
C ALA A 102 2.21 1.96 -6.88
N LEU A 103 2.60 1.29 -7.97
CA LEU A 103 4.00 1.05 -8.29
C LEU A 103 4.42 2.01 -9.40
N ALA A 104 5.55 2.69 -9.20
CA ALA A 104 6.14 3.46 -10.28
C ALA A 104 6.69 2.52 -11.37
N SER A 105 6.18 2.67 -12.59
CA SER A 105 6.69 1.95 -13.76
C SER A 105 8.15 2.29 -14.04
N ASP A 106 8.92 1.29 -14.48
CA ASP A 106 10.32 1.42 -14.91
C ASP A 106 10.53 2.43 -16.04
N ASN A 107 9.50 2.65 -16.88
CA ASN A 107 9.59 3.50 -18.07
C ASN A 107 9.62 5.01 -17.78
N ALA A 108 9.47 5.42 -16.52
CA ALA A 108 9.43 6.82 -16.09
C ALA A 108 8.37 7.68 -16.81
N ASP A 109 7.30 7.08 -17.36
CA ASP A 109 6.20 7.79 -18.02
C ASP A 109 5.09 8.13 -17.02
N VAL A 110 4.71 9.41 -16.99
CA VAL A 110 3.60 9.92 -16.16
C VAL A 110 2.29 9.23 -16.53
N LYS A 111 2.12 8.82 -17.80
CA LYS A 111 0.95 8.06 -18.23
C LYS A 111 0.87 6.71 -17.52
N ASP A 112 1.99 5.99 -17.46
CA ASP A 112 2.09 4.70 -16.76
C ASP A 112 1.82 4.84 -15.26
N LEU A 113 2.22 5.96 -14.63
CA LEU A 113 1.89 6.24 -13.23
C LEU A 113 0.39 6.33 -13.01
N TYR A 114 -0.32 7.12 -13.83
CA TYR A 114 -1.77 7.25 -13.69
C TYR A 114 -2.48 5.92 -13.95
N THR A 115 -2.00 5.16 -14.93
CA THR A 115 -2.46 3.79 -15.20
C THR A 115 -2.27 2.88 -13.98
N SER A 116 -1.08 2.83 -13.38
CA SER A 116 -0.81 2.02 -12.18
C SER A 116 -1.69 2.42 -11.00
N ILE A 117 -1.93 3.72 -10.83
CA ILE A 117 -2.86 4.22 -9.81
C ILE A 117 -4.28 3.72 -10.12
N LEU A 118 -4.78 3.81 -11.36
CA LEU A 118 -6.12 3.33 -11.70
C LEU A 118 -6.26 1.81 -11.54
N GLU A 119 -5.22 1.04 -11.85
CA GLU A 119 -5.19 -0.41 -11.63
C GLU A 119 -5.37 -0.77 -10.16
N SER A 120 -4.80 0.02 -9.24
CA SER A 120 -4.99 -0.19 -7.80
C SER A 120 -6.45 -0.03 -7.37
N PHE A 121 -7.25 0.77 -8.09
CA PHE A 121 -8.67 0.95 -7.80
C PHE A 121 -9.54 -0.23 -8.25
N TRP A 122 -9.03 -1.16 -9.06
CA TRP A 122 -9.80 -2.18 -9.79
C TRP A 122 -10.99 -1.60 -10.60
N SER A 123 -10.93 -0.30 -10.91
CA SER A 123 -11.93 0.36 -11.75
C SER A 123 -11.62 0.09 -13.22
N PRO A 124 -12.64 -0.09 -14.09
CA PRO A 124 -12.40 -0.08 -15.53
C PRO A 124 -11.87 1.29 -15.96
N PHE A 125 -10.82 1.27 -16.78
CA PHE A 125 -10.27 2.45 -17.45
C PHE A 125 -9.70 2.03 -18.81
N ASN A 126 -9.45 2.99 -19.70
CA ASN A 126 -8.81 2.71 -20.98
C ASN A 126 -7.36 3.21 -20.94
N PRO A 127 -6.34 2.33 -20.96
CA PRO A 127 -4.93 2.73 -21.02
C PRO A 127 -4.59 3.59 -22.25
N GLY A 128 -5.39 3.50 -23.32
CA GLY A 128 -5.27 4.30 -24.53
C GLY A 128 -5.75 5.75 -24.38
N ASP A 129 -6.45 6.11 -23.29
CA ASP A 129 -6.95 7.47 -23.08
C ASP A 129 -5.82 8.51 -23.03
N THR A 130 -6.19 9.78 -23.27
CA THR A 130 -5.24 10.89 -23.17
C THR A 130 -4.78 11.07 -21.72
N LEU A 131 -3.57 11.61 -21.53
CA LEU A 131 -3.03 11.89 -20.20
C LEU A 131 -3.98 12.73 -19.33
N VAL A 132 -4.67 13.70 -19.95
CA VAL A 132 -5.65 14.56 -19.26
C VAL A 132 -6.84 13.75 -18.74
N LYS A 133 -7.36 12.81 -19.54
CA LYS A 133 -8.46 11.94 -19.14
C LYS A 133 -8.06 11.00 -18.00
N LEU A 134 -6.91 10.33 -18.12
CA LEU A 134 -6.39 9.43 -17.08
C LEU A 134 -6.18 10.18 -15.77
N ARG A 135 -5.56 11.37 -15.84
CA ARG A 135 -5.41 12.26 -14.68
C ARG A 135 -6.77 12.57 -14.03
N HIS A 136 -7.75 12.99 -14.82
CA HIS A 136 -9.08 13.31 -14.30
C HIS A 136 -9.74 12.10 -13.62
N GLN A 137 -9.65 10.92 -14.24
CA GLN A 137 -10.16 9.67 -13.66
C GLN A 137 -9.48 9.33 -12.33
N VAL A 138 -8.15 9.46 -12.23
CA VAL A 138 -7.42 9.23 -10.98
C VAL A 138 -7.93 10.15 -9.86
N PHE A 139 -8.02 11.46 -10.12
CA PHE A 139 -8.50 12.41 -9.12
C PHE A 139 -9.96 12.14 -8.70
N HIS A 140 -10.80 11.79 -9.67
CA HIS A 140 -12.20 11.45 -9.41
C HIS A 140 -12.31 10.21 -8.52
N GLN A 141 -11.63 9.12 -8.88
CA GLN A 141 -11.59 7.88 -8.08
C GLN A 141 -11.05 8.10 -6.67
N MET A 142 -9.98 8.90 -6.53
CA MET A 142 -9.45 9.25 -5.21
C MET A 142 -10.45 9.99 -4.33
N GLN A 143 -11.28 10.86 -4.93
CA GLN A 143 -12.30 11.60 -4.22
C GLN A 143 -13.48 10.70 -3.84
N GLU A 144 -13.99 9.90 -4.77
CA GLU A 144 -15.11 9.00 -4.55
C GLU A 144 -14.79 7.94 -3.49
N CYS A 145 -13.59 7.36 -3.54
CA CYS A 145 -13.14 6.39 -2.55
C CYS A 145 -12.62 7.01 -1.24
N ASN A 146 -12.71 8.34 -1.07
CA ASN A 146 -12.24 9.07 0.11
C ASN A 146 -10.79 8.72 0.50
N VAL A 147 -9.91 8.63 -0.49
CA VAL A 147 -8.50 8.31 -0.30
C VAL A 147 -7.83 9.38 0.56
N LYS A 148 -7.09 8.95 1.57
CA LYS A 148 -6.34 9.83 2.48
C LYS A 148 -4.85 9.82 2.19
N ILE A 149 -4.31 8.66 1.80
CA ILE A 149 -2.89 8.47 1.50
C ILE A 149 -2.75 7.74 0.17
N LEU A 150 -2.02 8.36 -0.76
CA LEU A 150 -1.46 7.70 -1.94
C LEU A 150 0.00 7.36 -1.63
N ILE A 151 0.36 6.09 -1.74
CA ILE A 151 1.71 5.58 -1.66
C ILE A 151 2.16 5.23 -3.07
N ILE A 152 3.34 5.71 -3.46
CA ILE A 152 3.98 5.33 -4.73
C ILE A 152 5.27 4.61 -4.38
N ASP A 153 5.30 3.29 -4.57
CA ASP A 153 6.52 2.51 -4.41
C ASP A 153 7.45 2.72 -5.61
N GLU A 154 8.74 2.64 -5.35
CA GLU A 154 9.80 2.82 -6.34
C GLU A 154 9.72 4.12 -7.17
N ILE A 155 9.22 5.21 -6.56
CA ILE A 155 9.11 6.56 -7.16
C ILE A 155 10.39 7.05 -7.84
N HIS A 156 11.53 6.51 -7.43
CA HIS A 156 12.83 6.84 -7.98
C HIS A 156 12.98 6.48 -9.47
N HIS A 157 12.17 5.58 -10.04
CA HIS A 157 12.12 5.33 -11.49
C HIS A 157 11.80 6.62 -12.26
N PHE A 158 10.94 7.49 -11.73
CA PHE A 158 10.65 8.81 -12.31
C PHE A 158 11.79 9.82 -12.17
N LEU A 159 12.58 9.70 -11.09
CA LEU A 159 13.67 10.63 -10.79
C LEU A 159 14.91 10.36 -11.65
N ARG A 160 14.98 9.22 -12.34
CA ARG A 160 16.06 8.85 -13.27
C ARG A 160 15.94 9.51 -14.65
N GLY A 161 15.03 10.49 -14.80
CA GLY A 161 14.78 11.18 -16.05
C GLY A 161 16.06 11.48 -16.84
N THR A 162 16.07 10.99 -18.08
CA THR A 162 17.09 11.31 -19.07
C THR A 162 17.18 12.83 -19.25
N SER A 163 18.39 13.35 -19.32
CA SER A 163 18.66 14.66 -19.90
C SER A 163 17.91 14.72 -21.22
N LYS A 164 16.91 15.61 -21.35
CA LYS A 164 16.39 15.99 -22.65
C LYS A 164 17.56 16.57 -23.44
N GLN A 165 18.15 15.76 -24.33
CA GLN A 165 18.90 16.24 -25.50
C GLN A 165 17.90 16.55 -26.61
#